data_AF-A0A3P6FK23-F1
#
_entry.id   AF-A0A3P6FK23-F1
#
_cell.length_a   1.000
_cell.length_b   1.000
_cell.length_c   1.000
_cell.angle_alpha   90.00
_cell.angle_beta   90.00
_cell.angle_gamma   90.00
#
_symmetry.space_group_name_H-M   'P 1'
#
loop_
_entity.id
_entity.type
_entity.pdbx_description
1 polymer ?
#
loop_
_entity_poly.entity_id
_entity_poly.type
_entity_poly.pdbx_seq_one_letter_code
_entity_poly.pdbx_strand_id
1 'polypeptide(L)'
;MLNLTTRMQLHYPNRSHYGATCPPPTFQPGSLVCKVDAAWDTNSGRCGIVGIFTGEAVRPLPTVAESFIHVSSALMTEAIAVHRV
;
A
#
# COMPACT_ATOMS: atom_id res chain seq x y z
N MET A 1 0.21 -1.94 19.25
CA MET A 1 1.05 -2.80 18.40
C MET A 1 0.14 -3.71 17.60
N LEU A 2 -0.06 -3.44 16.32
CA LEU A 2 -0.82 -4.36 15.44
C LEU A 2 0.15 -5.46 15.00
N ASN A 3 -0.20 -6.70 15.35
CA ASN A 3 0.59 -7.90 15.10
C ASN A 3 0.46 -8.28 13.62
N LEU A 4 1.58 -8.36 12.90
CA LEU A 4 1.68 -8.63 11.44
C LEU A 4 1.24 -10.04 11.01
N THR A 5 0.49 -10.78 11.83
CA THR A 5 0.21 -12.21 11.64
C THR A 5 -1.23 -12.51 11.21
N THR A 6 -2.12 -11.51 11.12
CA THR A 6 -3.45 -11.75 10.54
C THR A 6 -3.35 -11.84 9.03
N ARG A 7 -3.24 -13.09 8.57
CA ARG A 7 -3.30 -13.52 7.16
C ARG A 7 -4.28 -12.67 6.36
N MET A 8 -3.74 -11.87 5.44
CA MET A 8 -4.48 -11.47 4.24
C MET A 8 -4.79 -12.75 3.45
N GLN A 9 -5.96 -13.33 3.67
CA GLN A 9 -6.45 -14.43 2.86
C GLN A 9 -7.04 -13.83 1.58
N LEU A 10 -6.16 -13.31 0.72
CA LEU A 10 -6.50 -13.04 -0.66
C LEU A 10 -6.82 -14.39 -1.30
N HIS A 11 -8.10 -14.67 -1.55
CA HIS A 11 -8.52 -15.84 -2.31
C HIS A 11 -8.17 -15.59 -3.78
N TYR A 12 -6.88 -15.69 -4.11
CA TYR A 12 -6.42 -15.74 -5.49
C TYR A 12 -6.75 -17.13 -6.03
N PRO A 13 -7.62 -17.28 -7.04
CA PRO A 13 -7.68 -18.53 -7.77
C PRO A 13 -6.26 -18.81 -8.30
N ASN A 14 -5.81 -20.05 -8.16
CA ASN A 14 -4.51 -20.55 -8.60
C ASN A 14 -4.34 -20.31 -10.10
N ARG A 15 -3.91 -19.10 -10.46
CA ARG A 15 -3.57 -18.69 -11.81
C ARG A 15 -2.05 -18.74 -11.84
N SER A 16 -1.53 -19.75 -12.54
CA SER A 16 -0.12 -19.91 -12.82
C SER A 16 0.47 -18.54 -13.16
N HIS A 17 1.33 -18.01 -12.29
CA HIS A 17 2.02 -16.75 -12.48
C HIS A 17 3.01 -16.92 -13.65
N TYR A 18 2.52 -16.83 -14.88
CA TYR A 18 3.33 -16.32 -15.97
C TYR A 18 3.48 -14.82 -15.71
N GLY A 19 4.26 -14.49 -14.67
CA GLY A 19 4.47 -13.14 -14.20
C GLY A 19 5.07 -12.35 -15.34
N ALA A 20 4.34 -11.33 -15.80
CA ALA A 20 4.94 -10.29 -16.60
C ALA A 20 6.10 -9.69 -15.78
N THR A 21 7.33 -10.09 -16.08
CA THR A 21 8.55 -9.55 -15.48
C THR A 21 8.81 -8.20 -16.14
N CYS A 22 7.88 -7.26 -15.99
CA CYS A 22 8.22 -5.87 -16.25
C CYS A 22 9.23 -5.47 -15.16
N PRO A 23 10.42 -4.98 -15.52
CA PRO A 23 11.34 -4.47 -14.52
C PRO A 23 10.65 -3.34 -13.74
N PRO A 24 10.94 -3.19 -12.44
CA PRO A 24 10.44 -2.06 -11.68
C PRO A 24 10.85 -0.75 -12.36
N PRO A 25 10.00 0.30 -12.32
CA PRO A 25 10.36 1.58 -12.90
C PRO A 25 11.65 2.10 -12.29
N THR A 26 12.52 2.65 -13.13
CA THR A 26 13.73 3.33 -12.69
C THR A 26 13.40 4.79 -12.35
N PHE A 27 13.99 5.31 -11.28
CA PHE A 27 13.83 6.68 -10.85
C PHE A 27 15.16 7.42 -10.99
N GLN A 28 15.11 8.72 -11.30
CA GLN A 28 16.32 9.53 -11.39
C GLN A 28 16.98 9.70 -10.01
N PRO A 29 18.32 9.77 -9.92
CA PRO A 29 18.99 10.12 -8.67
C PRO A 29 18.44 11.42 -8.09
N GLY A 30 18.23 11.47 -6.77
CA GLY A 30 17.61 12.61 -6.09
C GLY A 30 16.07 12.64 -6.14
N SER A 31 15.43 11.69 -6.84
CA SER A 31 13.96 11.56 -6.79
C SER A 31 13.52 11.05 -5.43
N LEU A 32 12.56 11.74 -4.82
CA LEU A 32 11.82 11.23 -3.69
C LEU A 32 10.72 10.30 -4.19
N VAL A 33 10.77 9.03 -3.77
CA VAL A 33 9.79 8.00 -4.15
C VAL A 33 9.01 7.60 -2.92
N CYS A 34 7.68 7.68 -2.96
CA CYS A 34 6.84 7.06 -1.96
C CYS A 34 6.28 5.73 -2.47
N LYS A 35 6.47 4.69 -1.67
CA LYS A 35 5.86 3.38 -1.88
C LYS A 35 4.71 3.27 -0.91
N VAL A 36 3.50 3.11 -1.43
CA VAL A 36 2.30 2.99 -0.62
C VAL A 36 1.63 1.65 -0.81
N ASP A 37 0.99 1.20 0.26
CA ASP A 37 0.23 -0.04 0.30
C ASP A 37 -0.99 0.13 1.20
N ALA A 38 -2.01 -0.70 0.93
CA ALA A 38 -3.29 -0.67 1.60
C ALA A 38 -3.70 -2.07 2.07
N ALA A 39 -4.26 -2.12 3.27
CA ALA A 39 -4.88 -3.31 3.83
C ALA A 39 -6.37 -3.07 4.04
N TRP A 40 -7.23 -4.00 3.59
CA TRP A 40 -8.67 -3.95 3.82
C TRP A 40 -9.19 -5.25 4.43
N ASP A 41 -10.04 -5.13 5.45
CA ASP A 41 -10.79 -6.24 6.04
C ASP A 41 -12.24 -6.21 5.57
N THR A 42 -12.62 -7.20 4.77
CA THR A 42 -13.98 -7.34 4.23
C THR A 42 -15.05 -7.58 5.29
N ASN A 43 -14.69 -8.10 6.47
CA ASN A 43 -15.67 -8.44 7.50
C ASN A 43 -16.10 -7.20 8.28
N SER A 44 -15.15 -6.30 8.54
CA SER A 44 -15.39 -5.08 9.32
C SER A 44 -15.49 -3.82 8.47
N GLY A 45 -15.14 -3.88 7.18
CA GLY A 45 -15.01 -2.70 6.31
C GLY A 45 -13.91 -1.73 6.77
N ARG A 46 -13.02 -2.17 7.64
CA ARG A 46 -11.87 -1.40 8.12
C ARG A 46 -10.73 -1.50 7.14
N CYS A 47 -9.96 -0.45 7.04
CA CYS A 47 -8.73 -0.48 6.29
C CYS A 47 -7.60 0.32 6.95
N GLY A 48 -6.38 0.01 6.52
CA GLY A 48 -5.17 0.75 6.87
C GLY A 48 -4.40 1.09 5.60
N ILE A 49 -3.75 2.25 5.61
CA ILE A 49 -2.81 2.66 4.55
C ILE A 49 -1.44 2.88 5.19
N VAL A 50 -0.39 2.55 4.47
CA VAL A 50 0.98 2.82 4.88
C VAL A 50 1.80 3.31 3.70
N GLY A 51 2.67 4.29 3.96
CA GLY A 51 3.60 4.82 2.98
C GLY A 51 5.01 4.86 3.53
N ILE A 52 5.96 4.45 2.70
CA ILE A 52 7.39 4.52 3.00
C ILE A 52 8.05 5.34 1.90
N PHE A 53 8.70 6.42 2.31
CA PHE A 53 9.49 7.24 1.43
C PHE A 53 10.92 6.72 1.33
N THR A 54 11.46 6.75 0.12
CA THR A 54 12.85 6.42 -0.19
C THR A 54 13.42 7.50 -1.11
N GLY A 55 14.64 7.96 -0.86
CA GLY A 55 15.29 9.02 -1.63
C GLY A 55 15.81 10.15 -0.75
N GLU A 56 16.31 11.20 -1.38
CA GLU A 56 16.81 12.38 -0.68
C GLU A 56 15.65 13.33 -0.39
N ALA A 57 15.53 13.76 0.88
CA ALA A 57 14.50 14.68 1.31
C ALA A 57 15.13 15.91 1.95
N VAL A 58 14.78 17.09 1.45
CA VAL A 58 15.23 18.39 1.97
C VAL A 58 14.56 18.72 3.32
N ARG A 59 13.49 17.99 3.67
CA ARG A 59 12.68 18.19 4.88
C ARG A 59 12.28 16.85 5.51
N PRO A 60 11.94 16.83 6.82
CA PRO A 60 11.33 15.67 7.44
C PRO A 60 10.06 15.28 6.69
N LEU A 61 9.96 14.01 6.32
CA LEU A 61 8.82 13.49 5.58
C LEU A 61 7.69 13.13 6.55
N PRO A 62 6.43 13.34 6.15
CA PRO A 62 5.30 12.95 6.98
C PRO A 62 5.25 11.43 7.14
N THR A 63 4.82 10.96 8.32
CA THR A 63 4.48 9.56 8.50
C THR A 63 3.15 9.27 7.83
N VAL A 64 3.14 8.41 6.81
CA VAL A 64 1.90 7.93 6.18
C VAL A 64 1.55 6.60 6.83
N ALA A 65 0.71 6.66 7.86
CA ALA A 65 0.15 5.49 8.53
C ALA A 65 -1.22 5.87 9.09
N GLU A 66 -2.29 5.49 8.39
CA GLU A 66 -3.66 5.86 8.75
C GLU A 66 -4.58 4.65 8.69
N SER A 67 -5.67 4.71 9.45
CA SER A 67 -6.73 3.70 9.41
C SER A 67 -8.08 4.35 9.17
N PHE A 68 -8.89 3.74 8.31
CA PHE A 68 -10.26 4.19 8.03
C PHE A 68 -11.27 3.09 8.33
N ILE A 69 -12.52 3.52 8.46
CA ILE A 69 -13.68 2.67 8.70
C ILE A 69 -14.67 2.98 7.57
N HIS A 70 -15.39 1.97 7.09
CA HIS A 70 -16.44 2.07 6.05
C HIS A 70 -15.93 2.26 4.62
N VAL A 71 -14.82 1.65 4.25
CA VAL A 71 -14.49 1.50 2.83
C VAL A 71 -15.19 0.27 2.25
N SER A 72 -15.80 0.43 1.09
CA SER A 72 -16.64 -0.61 0.47
C SER A 72 -15.85 -1.65 -0.33
N SER A 73 -14.54 -1.45 -0.53
CA SER A 73 -13.68 -2.39 -1.26
C SER A 73 -12.18 -2.21 -0.99
N ALA A 74 -11.40 -3.23 -1.31
CA ALA A 74 -9.94 -3.15 -1.34
C ALA A 74 -9.44 -2.06 -2.30
N LEU A 75 -10.02 -1.98 -3.50
CA LEU A 75 -9.63 -0.99 -4.52
C LEU A 75 -9.85 0.45 -4.06
N MET A 76 -10.94 0.70 -3.32
CA MET A 76 -11.18 2.02 -2.71
C MET A 76 -10.09 2.36 -1.69
N THR A 77 -9.60 1.36 -0.94
CA THR A 77 -8.50 1.55 0.00
C THR A 77 -7.20 1.90 -0.71
N GLU A 78 -6.87 1.20 -1.81
CA GLU A 78 -5.70 1.52 -2.64
C GLU A 78 -5.77 2.94 -3.21
N ALA A 79 -6.94 3.36 -3.70
CA ALA A 79 -7.14 4.72 -4.21
C ALA A 79 -6.93 5.77 -3.10
N ILE A 80 -7.39 5.49 -1.88
CA ILE A 80 -7.14 6.35 -0.72
C ILE A 80 -5.64 6.37 -0.39
N ALA A 81 -4.97 5.22 -0.41
CA ALA A 81 -3.54 5.12 -0.12
C ALA A 81 -2.70 5.97 -1.08
N VAL A 82 -3.02 5.99 -2.38
CA VAL A 82 -2.33 6.83 -3.37
C VAL A 82 -2.67 8.32 -3.21
N HIS A 83 -3.89 8.66 -2.83
CA HIS A 83 -4.32 10.05 -2.68
C HIS A 83 -3.74 10.76 -1.45
N ARG A 84 -3.37 10.02 -0.40
CA ARG A 84 -2.99 10.55 0.93
C ARG A 84 -1.49 10.90 1.06
N VAL A 85 -0.73 10.82 -0.02
CA VAL A 85 0.74 10.87 -0.03
C VAL A 85 1.26 12.17 -0.62
#